data_AF-A0A1A9RMA6-F1
#
_entry.id   AF-A0A1A9RMA6-F1
#
_cell.length_a   1.000
_cell.length_b   1.000
_cell.length_c   1.000
_cell.angle_alpha   90.00
_cell.angle_beta   90.00
_cell.angle_gamma   90.00
#
_symmetry.space_group_name_H-M   'P 1'
#
loop_
_entity.id
_entity.type
_entity.pdbx_description
1 polymer ?
#
loop_
_entity_poly.entity_id
_entity_poly.type
_entity_poly.pdbx_seq_one_letter_code
_entity_poly.pdbx_strand_id
1 'polypeptide(L)'
;MSKNKGKHQGKLDTLCQLPPDIPAIKAYLKELNAQARHVAANNNDYPKQTISADVWRDGYQIVNTARTLAEWLEQQRLYELLPQAIECWGTAAFAVVSHYRAEIGPFMHAAMRLQKRRGNSQAVQEMCCAILGDFTLLLEGAEDLLADGCTDPADYQEYSELTAISYLDLAARLLAEHGDSEAQAIRQRLQRLPQYWATLKL
;
A
#
# COMPACT_ATOMS: atom_id res chain seq x y z
N MET A 1 27.59 -5.24 2.76
CA MET A 1 27.11 -3.99 2.14
C MET A 1 26.50 -4.32 0.78
N SER A 2 25.18 -4.22 0.62
CA SER A 2 24.48 -4.64 -0.60
C SER A 2 24.74 -3.67 -1.76
N LYS A 3 25.40 -4.15 -2.82
CA LYS A 3 25.68 -3.40 -4.06
C LYS A 3 24.42 -3.00 -4.84
N ASN A 4 23.24 -3.57 -4.51
CA ASN A 4 22.01 -3.34 -5.27
C ASN A 4 21.15 -2.17 -4.77
N LYS A 5 21.28 -1.74 -3.50
CA LYS A 5 20.47 -0.62 -2.96
C LYS A 5 20.70 0.69 -3.74
N GLY A 6 21.95 1.02 -4.06
CA GLY A 6 22.29 2.25 -4.81
C GLY A 6 21.90 2.22 -6.29
N LYS A 7 21.74 1.03 -6.89
CA LYS A 7 21.51 0.88 -8.34
C LYS A 7 20.08 1.25 -8.75
N HIS A 8 19.08 0.87 -7.94
CA HIS A 8 17.69 1.24 -8.23
C HIS A 8 17.42 2.71 -7.94
N GLN A 9 17.96 3.25 -6.84
CA GLN A 9 17.76 4.65 -6.51
C GLN A 9 18.34 5.58 -7.60
N GLY A 10 19.61 5.37 -8.01
CA GLY A 10 20.21 6.20 -9.05
C GLY A 10 19.52 6.08 -10.42
N LYS A 11 19.01 4.88 -10.78
CA LYS A 11 18.18 4.71 -11.98
C LYS A 11 16.86 5.47 -11.84
N LEU A 12 16.18 5.36 -10.70
CA LEU A 12 14.91 6.02 -10.44
C LEU A 12 15.05 7.54 -10.45
N ASP A 13 16.11 8.08 -9.85
CA ASP A 13 16.42 9.52 -9.85
C ASP A 13 16.65 10.06 -11.27
N THR A 14 17.14 9.21 -12.19
CA THR A 14 17.31 9.56 -13.60
C THR A 14 16.00 9.48 -14.37
N LEU A 15 15.17 8.47 -14.09
CA LEU A 15 13.88 8.26 -14.76
C LEU A 15 12.82 9.27 -14.33
N CYS A 16 12.86 9.72 -13.08
CA CYS A 16 11.91 10.68 -12.51
C CYS A 16 12.29 12.15 -12.79
N GLN A 17 12.88 12.43 -13.96
CA GLN A 17 13.27 13.77 -14.40
C GLN A 17 12.29 14.33 -15.43
N LEU A 18 12.32 15.66 -15.59
CA LEU A 18 11.56 16.37 -16.61
C LEU A 18 12.48 16.87 -17.73
N PRO A 19 12.14 16.67 -19.02
CA PRO A 19 10.96 15.94 -19.50
C PRO A 19 11.07 14.41 -19.32
N PRO A 20 9.93 13.69 -19.22
CA PRO A 20 9.95 12.24 -18.98
C PRO A 20 10.45 11.46 -20.20
N ASP A 21 11.43 10.58 -20.00
CA ASP A 21 11.88 9.61 -21.03
C ASP A 21 10.96 8.38 -21.03
N ILE A 22 9.87 8.45 -21.79
CA ILE A 22 8.84 7.40 -21.86
C ILE A 22 9.41 6.04 -22.30
N PRO A 23 10.26 5.93 -23.36
CA PRO A 23 10.92 4.68 -23.69
C PRO A 23 11.74 4.08 -22.54
N ALA A 24 12.54 4.89 -21.85
CA ALA A 24 13.34 4.41 -20.73
C ALA A 24 12.47 3.94 -19.55
N ILE A 25 11.40 4.66 -19.24
CA ILE A 25 10.45 4.28 -18.19
C ILE A 25 9.77 2.94 -18.53
N LYS A 26 9.30 2.75 -19.77
CA LYS A 26 8.71 1.47 -20.21
C LYS A 26 9.69 0.31 -20.12
N ALA A 27 10.94 0.53 -20.53
CA ALA A 27 11.99 -0.48 -20.42
C ALA A 27 12.25 -0.85 -18.94
N TYR A 28 12.28 0.16 -18.07
CA TYR A 28 12.49 -0.06 -16.64
C TYR A 28 11.31 -0.76 -15.96
N LEU A 29 10.07 -0.41 -16.28
CA LEU A 29 8.88 -1.11 -15.79
C LEU A 29 8.89 -2.59 -16.18
N LYS A 30 9.35 -2.92 -17.40
CA LYS A 30 9.53 -4.30 -17.84
C LYS A 30 10.60 -5.04 -17.02
N GLU A 31 11.74 -4.38 -16.76
CA GLU A 31 12.81 -4.91 -15.89
C GLU A 31 12.28 -5.15 -14.47
N LEU A 32 11.56 -4.18 -13.90
CA LEU A 32 11.02 -4.23 -12.56
C LEU A 32 9.95 -5.32 -12.41
N ASN A 33 9.06 -5.50 -13.39
CA ASN A 33 8.07 -6.57 -13.38
C ASN A 33 8.74 -7.96 -13.41
N ALA A 34 9.79 -8.14 -14.21
CA ALA A 34 10.53 -9.39 -14.24
C ALA A 34 11.17 -9.70 -12.87
N GLN A 35 11.72 -8.70 -12.19
CA GLN A 35 12.27 -8.85 -10.84
C GLN A 35 11.18 -9.14 -9.80
N ALA A 36 10.03 -8.45 -9.87
CA ALA A 36 8.91 -8.67 -8.96
C ALA A 36 8.38 -10.11 -9.07
N ARG A 37 8.23 -10.61 -10.30
CA ARG A 37 7.82 -12.00 -10.57
C ARG A 37 8.85 -13.01 -10.08
N HIS A 38 10.14 -12.70 -10.20
CA HIS A 38 11.19 -13.56 -9.64
C HIS A 38 11.09 -13.64 -8.11
N VAL A 39 10.90 -12.51 -7.42
CA VAL A 39 10.68 -12.51 -5.97
C VAL A 39 9.45 -13.31 -5.59
N ALA A 40 8.31 -13.10 -6.28
CA ALA A 40 7.08 -13.84 -6.02
C ALA A 40 7.25 -15.36 -6.19
N ALA A 41 8.00 -15.80 -7.20
CA ALA A 41 8.28 -17.22 -7.44
C ALA A 41 9.20 -17.85 -6.37
N ASN A 42 9.91 -17.04 -5.56
CA ASN A 42 10.88 -17.50 -4.58
C ASN A 42 10.51 -17.10 -3.13
N ASN A 43 9.28 -16.64 -2.90
CA ASN A 43 8.88 -16.12 -1.59
C ASN A 43 8.63 -17.19 -0.52
N ASN A 44 8.59 -18.47 -0.92
CA ASN A 44 8.38 -19.62 -0.03
C ASN A 44 7.10 -19.52 0.81
N ASP A 45 5.97 -19.10 0.22
CA ASP A 45 4.68 -18.94 0.91
C ASP A 45 4.73 -18.02 2.15
N TYR A 46 5.67 -17.08 2.17
CA TYR A 46 5.81 -16.10 3.24
C TYR A 46 4.52 -15.27 3.40
N PRO A 47 4.08 -14.95 4.64
CA PRO A 47 4.76 -15.18 5.92
C PRO A 47 4.50 -16.55 6.58
N LYS A 48 3.80 -17.49 5.93
CA LYS A 48 3.50 -18.81 6.53
C LYS A 48 4.76 -19.65 6.71
N GLN A 49 5.76 -19.45 5.88
CA GLN A 49 7.09 -20.03 6.04
C GLN A 49 8.17 -18.96 5.95
N THR A 50 9.35 -19.29 6.46
CA THR A 50 10.51 -18.39 6.40
C THR A 50 10.95 -18.17 4.96
N ILE A 51 11.22 -16.90 4.63
CA ILE A 51 11.80 -16.47 3.36
C ILE A 51 13.29 -16.20 3.52
N SER A 52 14.06 -16.30 2.44
CA SER A 52 15.47 -15.90 2.49
C SER A 52 15.61 -14.38 2.63
N ALA A 53 16.66 -13.94 3.35
CA ALA A 53 16.93 -12.53 3.57
C ALA A 53 17.17 -11.76 2.26
N ASP A 54 17.76 -12.41 1.25
CA ASP A 54 17.99 -11.81 -0.05
C ASP A 54 16.68 -11.59 -0.82
N VAL A 55 15.79 -12.59 -0.88
CA VAL A 55 14.50 -12.46 -1.56
C VAL A 55 13.63 -11.41 -0.87
N TRP A 56 13.61 -11.39 0.47
CA TRP A 56 12.87 -10.38 1.22
C TRP A 56 13.40 -8.96 0.94
N ARG A 57 14.72 -8.77 1.04
CA ARG A 57 15.36 -7.47 0.81
C ARG A 57 15.11 -6.96 -0.62
N ASP A 58 15.28 -7.84 -1.60
CA ASP A 58 15.13 -7.48 -3.01
C ASP A 58 13.64 -7.18 -3.32
N GLY A 59 12.71 -7.96 -2.75
CA GLY A 59 11.28 -7.67 -2.81
C GLY A 59 10.91 -6.33 -2.19
N TYR A 60 11.41 -6.03 -0.99
CA TYR A 60 11.13 -4.77 -0.32
C TYR A 60 11.73 -3.57 -1.06
N GLN A 61 12.88 -3.75 -1.72
CA GLN A 61 13.44 -2.72 -2.59
C GLN A 61 12.56 -2.44 -3.81
N ILE A 62 11.95 -3.48 -4.40
CA ILE A 62 10.99 -3.34 -5.51
C ILE A 62 9.73 -2.63 -5.04
N VAL A 63 9.19 -2.97 -3.85
CA VAL A 63 8.03 -2.28 -3.25
C VAL A 63 8.28 -0.77 -3.20
N ASN A 64 9.40 -0.35 -2.61
CA ASN A 64 9.74 1.07 -2.50
C ASN A 64 9.92 1.74 -3.85
N THR A 65 10.65 1.08 -4.77
CA THR A 65 10.92 1.63 -6.12
C THR A 65 9.62 1.78 -6.93
N ALA A 66 8.76 0.76 -6.92
CA ALA A 66 7.51 0.74 -7.66
C ALA A 66 6.51 1.75 -7.08
N ARG A 67 6.46 1.91 -5.76
CA ARG A 67 5.69 2.95 -5.07
C ARG A 67 6.10 4.34 -5.54
N THR A 68 7.37 4.68 -5.42
CA THR A 68 7.86 6.02 -5.81
C THR A 68 7.62 6.29 -7.29
N LEU A 69 7.83 5.28 -8.16
CA LEU A 69 7.54 5.42 -9.58
C LEU A 69 6.05 5.62 -9.84
N ALA A 70 5.16 4.87 -9.18
CA ALA A 70 3.71 5.03 -9.32
C ALA A 70 3.24 6.42 -8.86
N GLU A 71 3.72 6.89 -7.71
CA GLU A 71 3.42 8.23 -7.18
C GLU A 71 3.89 9.32 -8.15
N TRP A 72 5.10 9.21 -8.69
CA TRP A 72 5.63 10.15 -9.67
C TRP A 72 4.84 10.12 -10.99
N LEU A 73 4.52 8.94 -11.52
CA LEU A 73 3.72 8.79 -12.75
C LEU A 73 2.31 9.41 -12.57
N GLU A 74 1.70 9.24 -11.40
CA GLU A 74 0.42 9.86 -11.07
C GLU A 74 0.54 11.39 -11.02
N GLN A 75 1.59 11.94 -10.40
CA GLN A 75 1.86 13.39 -10.35
C GLN A 75 2.07 13.99 -11.74
N GLN A 76 2.82 13.30 -12.60
CA GLN A 76 3.07 13.73 -13.98
C GLN A 76 1.91 13.40 -14.94
N ARG A 77 0.82 12.80 -14.44
CA ARG A 77 -0.38 12.42 -15.21
C ARG A 77 -0.09 11.44 -16.36
N LEU A 78 0.94 10.60 -16.21
CA LEU A 78 1.32 9.54 -17.16
C LEU A 78 0.50 8.26 -16.90
N TYR A 79 -0.81 8.38 -17.02
CA TYR A 79 -1.78 7.36 -16.60
C TYR A 79 -1.73 6.07 -17.43
N GLU A 80 -1.15 6.11 -18.62
CA GLU A 80 -0.93 4.93 -19.46
C GLU A 80 0.14 3.99 -18.91
N LEU A 81 1.08 4.51 -18.10
CA LEU A 81 2.16 3.73 -17.49
C LEU A 81 1.86 3.34 -16.04
N LEU A 82 1.03 4.13 -15.35
CA LEU A 82 0.66 3.92 -13.94
C LEU A 82 0.20 2.49 -13.60
N PRO A 83 -0.62 1.80 -14.43
CA PRO A 83 -1.05 0.43 -14.13
C PRO A 83 0.11 -0.56 -14.00
N GLN A 84 1.16 -0.41 -14.81
CA GLN A 84 2.32 -1.30 -14.79
C GLN A 84 3.16 -1.08 -13.52
N ALA A 85 3.28 0.17 -13.06
CA ALA A 85 3.96 0.48 -11.81
C ALA A 85 3.19 -0.11 -10.61
N ILE A 86 1.86 0.04 -10.59
CA ILE A 86 0.98 -0.54 -9.56
C ILE A 86 1.03 -2.09 -9.59
N GLU A 87 1.09 -2.72 -10.77
CA GLU A 87 1.28 -4.18 -10.90
C GLU A 87 2.60 -4.64 -10.27
N CYS A 88 3.71 -3.95 -10.59
CA CYS A 88 5.02 -4.25 -10.00
C CYS A 88 4.99 -4.10 -8.47
N TRP A 89 4.37 -3.03 -7.98
CA TRP A 89 4.21 -2.77 -6.55
C TRP A 89 3.42 -3.88 -5.88
N GLY A 90 2.22 -4.19 -6.37
CA GLY A 90 1.36 -5.22 -5.79
C GLY A 90 2.02 -6.60 -5.79
N THR A 91 2.67 -6.98 -6.90
CA THR A 91 3.35 -8.28 -7.01
C THR A 91 4.44 -8.44 -5.95
N ALA A 92 5.27 -7.42 -5.77
CA ALA A 92 6.32 -7.45 -4.74
C ALA A 92 5.73 -7.33 -3.33
N ALA A 93 4.71 -6.48 -3.13
CA ALA A 93 4.11 -6.25 -1.83
C ALA A 93 3.48 -7.53 -1.28
N PHE A 94 2.67 -8.22 -2.10
CA PHE A 94 2.06 -9.48 -1.72
C PHE A 94 3.09 -10.60 -1.49
N ALA A 95 4.24 -10.54 -2.17
CA ALA A 95 5.27 -11.55 -2.00
C ALA A 95 6.02 -11.45 -0.66
N VAL A 96 6.28 -10.24 -0.15
CA VAL A 96 7.22 -10.06 0.98
C VAL A 96 6.71 -9.21 2.15
N VAL A 97 5.60 -8.47 1.99
CA VAL A 97 5.08 -7.54 3.01
C VAL A 97 3.55 -7.56 3.11
N SER A 98 2.89 -8.63 2.64
CA SER A 98 1.42 -8.76 2.67
C SER A 98 0.80 -8.65 4.05
N HIS A 99 1.55 -8.99 5.10
CA HIS A 99 1.11 -8.93 6.50
C HIS A 99 1.44 -7.61 7.21
N TYR A 100 2.17 -6.69 6.55
CA TYR A 100 2.42 -5.33 7.06
C TYR A 100 1.41 -4.36 6.47
N ARG A 101 0.44 -3.93 7.26
CA ARG A 101 -0.68 -3.07 6.81
C ARG A 101 -0.19 -1.66 6.50
N ALA A 102 0.88 -1.20 7.15
CA ALA A 102 1.55 0.05 6.80
C ALA A 102 2.11 0.05 5.37
N GLU A 103 2.43 -1.13 4.82
CA GLU A 103 2.94 -1.29 3.45
C GLU A 103 1.83 -1.59 2.45
N ILE A 104 0.84 -2.40 2.83
CA ILE A 104 -0.29 -2.78 1.95
C ILE A 104 -1.32 -1.65 1.81
N GLY A 105 -1.58 -0.88 2.87
CA GLY A 105 -2.53 0.23 2.85
C GLY A 105 -2.26 1.25 1.73
N PRO A 106 -1.02 1.78 1.61
CA PRO A 106 -0.67 2.69 0.52
C PRO A 106 -0.85 2.08 -0.87
N PHE A 107 -0.51 0.80 -1.05
CA PHE A 107 -0.72 0.08 -2.31
C PHE A 107 -2.20 0.00 -2.65
N MET A 108 -3.03 -0.46 -1.71
CA MET A 108 -4.48 -0.59 -1.90
C MET A 108 -5.10 0.77 -2.24
N HIS A 109 -4.68 1.84 -1.57
CA HIS A 109 -5.16 3.20 -1.87
C HIS A 109 -4.76 3.64 -3.29
N ALA A 110 -3.53 3.39 -3.73
CA ALA A 110 -3.11 3.69 -5.10
C ALA A 110 -3.90 2.87 -6.14
N ALA A 111 -4.12 1.59 -5.88
CA ALA A 111 -4.92 0.71 -6.74
C ALA A 111 -6.38 1.17 -6.82
N MET A 112 -7.00 1.55 -5.71
CA MET A 112 -8.36 2.09 -5.67
C MET A 112 -8.47 3.38 -6.48
N ARG A 113 -7.51 4.31 -6.36
CA ARG A 113 -7.50 5.55 -7.18
C ARG A 113 -7.42 5.22 -8.67
N LEU A 114 -6.61 4.22 -9.07
CA LEU A 114 -6.55 3.77 -10.46
C LEU A 114 -7.90 3.20 -10.93
N GLN A 115 -8.54 2.35 -10.14
CA GLN A 115 -9.85 1.76 -10.51
C GLN A 115 -10.94 2.83 -10.61
N LYS A 116 -10.97 3.79 -9.67
CA LYS A 116 -11.87 4.94 -9.73
C LYS A 116 -11.68 5.74 -11.01
N ARG A 117 -10.43 6.04 -11.41
CA ARG A 117 -10.13 6.73 -12.68
C ARG A 117 -10.63 5.96 -13.91
N ARG A 118 -10.66 4.63 -13.84
CA ARG A 118 -11.19 3.75 -14.89
C ARG A 118 -12.71 3.60 -14.87
N GLY A 119 -13.40 4.22 -13.90
CA GLY A 119 -14.84 4.07 -13.71
C GLY A 119 -15.25 2.69 -13.18
N ASN A 120 -14.31 1.91 -12.63
CA ASN A 120 -14.59 0.57 -12.13
C ASN A 120 -14.96 0.61 -10.64
N SER A 121 -16.19 1.04 -10.35
CA SER A 121 -16.70 1.16 -8.98
C SER A 121 -16.77 -0.18 -8.25
N GLN A 122 -17.03 -1.29 -8.97
CA GLN A 122 -17.05 -2.63 -8.38
C GLN A 122 -15.68 -3.00 -7.81
N ALA A 123 -14.61 -2.82 -8.59
CA ALA A 123 -13.26 -3.11 -8.10
C ALA A 123 -12.85 -2.24 -6.92
N VAL A 124 -13.32 -0.98 -6.86
CA VAL A 124 -13.10 -0.11 -5.69
C VAL A 124 -13.81 -0.69 -4.45
N GLN A 125 -15.06 -1.14 -4.59
CA GLN A 125 -15.81 -1.76 -3.48
C GLN A 125 -15.13 -3.06 -3.01
N GLU A 126 -14.73 -3.93 -3.92
CA GLU A 126 -14.02 -5.18 -3.58
C GLU A 126 -12.73 -4.91 -2.80
N MET A 127 -11.96 -3.89 -3.21
CA MET A 127 -10.77 -3.44 -2.48
C MET A 127 -11.11 -2.87 -1.10
N CYS A 128 -12.20 -2.10 -0.97
CA CYS A 128 -12.66 -1.63 0.33
C CYS A 128 -13.03 -2.80 1.25
N CYS A 129 -13.74 -3.82 0.76
CA CYS A 129 -14.10 -4.99 1.55
C CYS A 129 -12.86 -5.76 2.02
N ALA A 130 -11.86 -5.90 1.15
CA ALA A 130 -10.58 -6.51 1.52
C ALA A 130 -9.87 -5.72 2.64
N ILE A 131 -9.82 -4.38 2.54
CA ILE A 131 -9.28 -3.53 3.61
C ILE A 131 -10.08 -3.73 4.91
N LEU A 132 -11.41 -3.75 4.83
CA LEU A 132 -12.28 -3.91 6.00
C LEU A 132 -11.94 -5.22 6.75
N GLY A 133 -11.87 -6.34 6.02
CA GLY A 133 -11.55 -7.65 6.59
C GLY A 133 -10.15 -7.71 7.21
N ASP A 134 -9.14 -7.19 6.53
CA ASP A 134 -7.75 -7.33 6.98
C ASP A 134 -7.34 -6.29 8.03
N PHE A 135 -7.89 -5.07 7.98
CA PHE A 135 -7.41 -3.93 8.78
C PHE A 135 -8.22 -3.72 10.07
N THR A 136 -9.34 -4.42 10.27
CA THR A 136 -10.13 -4.34 11.51
C THR A 136 -9.31 -4.72 12.76
N LEU A 137 -8.32 -5.59 12.64
CA LEU A 137 -7.38 -5.91 13.73
C LEU A 137 -6.60 -4.67 14.24
N LEU A 138 -6.36 -3.66 13.40
CA LEU A 138 -5.73 -2.41 13.85
C LEU A 138 -6.66 -1.59 14.73
N LEU A 139 -7.95 -1.58 14.40
CA LEU A 139 -8.97 -0.92 15.20
C LEU A 139 -9.08 -1.59 16.58
N GLU A 140 -9.06 -2.93 16.62
CA GLU A 140 -9.04 -3.68 17.88
C GLU A 140 -7.81 -3.32 18.73
N GLY A 141 -6.61 -3.32 18.13
CA GLY A 141 -5.39 -2.92 18.86
C GLY A 141 -5.43 -1.46 19.35
N ALA A 142 -6.05 -0.54 18.62
CA ALA A 142 -6.23 0.84 19.06
C ALA A 142 -7.27 0.99 20.19
N GLU A 143 -8.31 0.16 20.18
CA GLU A 143 -9.29 0.08 21.26
C GLU A 143 -8.66 -0.49 22.54
N ASP A 144 -7.78 -1.47 22.44
CA ASP A 144 -7.02 -2.02 23.57
C ASP A 144 -6.12 -0.95 24.22
N LEU A 145 -5.38 -0.18 23.42
CA LEU A 145 -4.57 0.95 23.92
C LEU A 145 -5.43 1.99 24.64
N LEU A 146 -6.60 2.31 24.10
CA LEU A 146 -7.54 3.22 24.75
C LEU A 146 -8.02 2.68 26.10
N ALA A 147 -8.29 1.37 26.18
CA ALA A 147 -8.71 0.70 27.40
C ALA A 147 -7.60 0.69 28.47
N ASP A 148 -6.34 0.60 28.05
CA ASP A 148 -5.16 0.70 28.92
C ASP A 148 -4.86 2.15 29.37
N GLY A 149 -5.65 3.12 28.91
CA GLY A 149 -5.55 4.53 29.31
C GLY A 149 -4.63 5.39 28.44
N CYS A 150 -4.14 4.85 27.31
CA CYS A 150 -3.47 5.66 26.30
C CYS A 150 -4.50 6.61 25.69
N THR A 151 -4.24 7.90 25.82
CA THR A 151 -5.17 8.95 25.35
C THR A 151 -4.46 10.05 24.57
N ASP A 152 -3.13 10.08 24.62
CA ASP A 152 -2.33 10.99 23.79
C ASP A 152 -2.18 10.37 22.39
N PRO A 153 -2.51 11.09 21.30
CA PRO A 153 -2.17 10.69 19.94
C PRO A 153 -0.72 10.21 19.74
N ALA A 154 0.23 10.73 20.53
CA ALA A 154 1.64 10.29 20.49
C ALA A 154 1.82 8.82 20.90
N ASP A 155 1.04 8.33 21.87
CA ASP A 155 1.08 6.93 22.35
C ASP A 155 0.76 5.94 21.22
N TYR A 156 -0.10 6.34 20.29
CA TYR A 156 -0.50 5.54 19.14
C TYR A 156 0.50 5.61 17.98
N GLN A 157 1.29 6.70 17.88
CA GLN A 157 2.28 6.88 16.82
C GLN A 157 3.52 6.01 17.01
N GLU A 158 3.81 5.55 18.24
CA GLU A 158 4.85 4.56 18.49
C GLU A 158 4.58 3.22 17.77
N TYR A 159 3.30 2.95 17.48
CA TYR A 159 2.86 1.77 16.73
C TYR A 159 2.73 2.11 15.25
N SER A 160 3.82 1.91 14.49
CA SER A 160 3.91 2.26 13.05
C SER A 160 2.75 1.71 12.20
N GLU A 161 2.21 0.55 12.54
CA GLU A 161 1.09 -0.10 11.86
C GLU A 161 -0.26 0.61 12.08
N LEU A 162 -0.47 1.31 13.21
CA LEU A 162 -1.75 1.99 13.50
C LEU A 162 -1.98 3.19 12.59
N THR A 163 -0.93 3.74 11.98
CA THR A 163 -1.08 4.76 10.93
C THR A 163 -1.92 4.26 9.75
N ALA A 164 -1.95 2.94 9.51
CA ALA A 164 -2.73 2.32 8.46
C ALA A 164 -4.25 2.31 8.74
N ILE A 165 -4.71 2.70 9.93
CA ILE A 165 -6.13 2.95 10.21
C ILE A 165 -6.73 4.00 9.28
N SER A 166 -5.93 4.92 8.72
CA SER A 166 -6.41 5.85 7.70
C SER A 166 -7.03 5.16 6.48
N TYR A 167 -6.54 3.96 6.13
CA TYR A 167 -7.06 3.17 5.01
C TYR A 167 -8.36 2.46 5.39
N LEU A 168 -8.45 1.96 6.63
CA LEU A 168 -9.69 1.40 7.18
C LEU A 168 -10.79 2.46 7.24
N ASP A 169 -10.49 3.66 7.75
CA ASP A 169 -11.44 4.77 7.78
C ASP A 169 -11.94 5.15 6.37
N LEU A 170 -11.03 5.24 5.39
CA LEU A 170 -11.41 5.50 4.00
C LEU A 170 -12.33 4.41 3.45
N ALA A 171 -11.96 3.13 3.60
CA ALA A 171 -12.74 2.00 3.09
C ALA A 171 -14.13 1.95 3.74
N ALA A 172 -14.20 2.12 5.07
CA ALA A 172 -15.45 2.10 5.81
C ALA A 172 -16.36 3.29 5.43
N ARG A 173 -15.80 4.48 5.17
CA ARG A 173 -16.58 5.63 4.65
C ARG A 173 -17.20 5.31 3.30
N LEU A 174 -16.42 4.80 2.36
CA LEU A 174 -16.89 4.50 1.01
C LEU A 174 -17.93 3.38 0.98
N LEU A 175 -17.78 2.33 1.79
CA LEU A 175 -18.76 1.25 1.87
C LEU A 175 -20.04 1.67 2.60
N ALA A 176 -19.93 2.46 3.67
CA ALA A 176 -21.10 2.97 4.39
C ALA A 176 -21.98 3.88 3.52
N GLU A 177 -21.40 4.64 2.59
CA GLU A 177 -22.14 5.42 1.58
C GLU A 177 -22.99 4.54 0.66
N HIS A 178 -22.65 3.26 0.50
CA HIS A 178 -23.40 2.27 -0.25
C HIS A 178 -24.35 1.42 0.64
N GLY A 179 -24.51 1.79 1.91
CA GLY A 179 -25.43 1.13 2.83
C GLY A 179 -24.87 -0.12 3.52
N ASP A 180 -23.56 -0.35 3.48
CA ASP A 180 -22.91 -1.46 4.17
C ASP A 180 -22.99 -1.27 5.70
N SER A 181 -23.64 -2.21 6.40
CA SER A 181 -23.89 -2.12 7.84
C SER A 181 -22.65 -2.41 8.68
N GLU A 182 -21.75 -3.28 8.22
CA GLU A 182 -20.50 -3.59 8.90
C GLU A 182 -19.56 -2.38 8.86
N ALA A 183 -19.45 -1.75 7.69
CA ALA A 183 -18.73 -0.50 7.51
C ALA A 183 -19.29 0.62 8.41
N GLN A 184 -20.61 0.73 8.55
CA GLN A 184 -21.24 1.67 9.48
C GLN A 184 -20.84 1.40 10.94
N ALA A 185 -20.82 0.14 11.37
CA ALA A 185 -20.40 -0.24 12.72
C ALA A 185 -18.92 0.09 12.97
N ILE A 186 -18.04 -0.19 12.01
CA ILE A 186 -16.62 0.16 12.08
C ILE A 186 -16.42 1.67 12.18
N ARG A 187 -17.18 2.47 11.44
CA ARG A 187 -17.11 3.94 11.56
C ARG A 187 -17.50 4.43 12.95
N GLN A 188 -18.54 3.85 13.55
CA GLN A 188 -18.95 4.21 14.91
C GLN A 188 -17.87 3.87 15.95
N ARG A 189 -17.15 2.77 15.75
CA ARG A 189 -15.99 2.39 16.58
C ARG A 189 -14.83 3.37 16.41
N LEU A 190 -14.45 3.66 15.16
CA LEU A 190 -13.39 4.63 14.85
C LEU A 190 -13.63 6.03 15.45
N GLN A 191 -14.90 6.47 15.53
CA GLN A 191 -15.26 7.76 16.14
C GLN A 191 -15.02 7.83 17.65
N ARG A 192 -14.84 6.71 18.34
CA ARG A 192 -14.57 6.66 19.78
C ARG A 192 -13.08 6.77 20.10
N LEU A 193 -12.21 6.53 19.11
CA LEU A 193 -10.78 6.63 19.28
C LEU A 193 -10.30 8.09 19.14
N PRO A 194 -9.21 8.48 19.82
CA PRO A 194 -8.51 9.71 19.52
C PRO A 194 -8.08 9.72 18.04
N GLN A 195 -8.30 10.82 17.33
CA GLN A 195 -7.93 10.90 15.92
C GLN A 195 -6.44 11.23 15.77
N TYR A 196 -5.61 10.22 15.52
CA TYR A 196 -4.16 10.34 15.29
C TYR A 196 -3.72 9.98 13.86
N TRP A 197 -4.65 9.50 13.02
CA TRP A 197 -4.38 9.13 11.63
C TRP A 197 -4.85 10.20 10.64
N ALA A 198 -4.25 10.18 9.45
CA ALA A 198 -4.61 11.10 8.37
C ALA A 198 -5.98 10.77 7.75
N THR A 199 -6.74 11.80 7.38
CA THR A 199 -7.96 11.59 6.58
C THR A 199 -7.60 11.47 5.10
N LEU A 200 -7.73 10.27 4.56
CA LEU A 200 -7.51 10.02 3.14
C LEU A 200 -8.73 10.36 2.28
N LYS A 201 -8.47 10.65 1.01
CA LYS A 201 -9.48 10.89 -0.02
C LYS A 201 -9.23 9.96 -1.20
N LEU A 202 -10.32 9.62 -1.89
CA LEU A 202 -10.30 8.91 -3.16
C LEU A 202 -10.67 9.84 -4.30
#